data_AF-A0A2P6VY95-F1
#
_entry.id   AF-A0A2P6VY95-F1
#
_cell.length_a   1.000
_cell.length_b   1.000
_cell.length_c   1.000
_cell.angle_alpha   90.00
_cell.angle_beta   90.00
_cell.angle_gamma   90.00
#
_symmetry.space_group_name_H-M   'P 1'
#
loop_
_entity.id
_entity.type
_entity.pdbx_description
1 polymer ?
#
loop_
_entity_poly.entity_id
_entity_poly.type
_entity_poly.pdbx_seq_one_letter_code
_entity_poly.pdbx_strand_id
1 'polypeptide(L)'
;MGRDGERGRPPRARPPPHGGREDGRRMARLTGSAPHYTLLPVGRLTPHEEVDETDVDRLTKRIRADGAVHEPVLVDRATEVILDGHHRFHALQQLGCRRIPCYCVDYLEPTIIVETWDSRALIDKHELLRQALAGERYPIKTSRHRTLFDLPRQSTPIETLRGEDA
;
A
#
# COMPACT_ATOMS: atom_id res chain seq x y z
N MET A 1 68.52 -38.00 50.76
CA MET A 1 67.43 -37.13 50.27
C MET A 1 66.98 -37.65 48.93
N GLY A 2 65.73 -38.11 48.81
CA GLY A 2 65.24 -38.74 47.59
C GLY A 2 63.91 -38.15 47.14
N ARG A 3 63.68 -38.32 45.84
CA ARG A 3 62.43 -38.20 45.06
C ARG A 3 62.03 -36.78 44.67
N ASP A 4 61.42 -36.51 43.53
CA ASP A 4 61.14 -37.18 42.25
C ASP A 4 60.29 -36.13 41.50
N GLY A 5 60.26 -36.18 40.17
CA GLY A 5 59.04 -35.80 39.46
C GLY A 5 59.15 -34.60 38.54
N GLU A 6 59.56 -34.87 37.31
CA GLU A 6 59.03 -34.21 36.13
C GLU A 6 57.50 -34.14 36.18
N ARG A 7 56.91 -32.99 35.84
CA ARG A 7 55.54 -32.91 35.34
C ARG A 7 55.49 -31.93 34.17
N GLY A 8 55.29 -32.50 32.98
CA GLY A 8 55.12 -31.79 31.71
C GLY A 8 53.92 -30.83 31.75
N ARG A 9 54.06 -29.71 31.03
CA ARG A 9 52.99 -28.73 30.82
C ARG A 9 51.96 -29.32 29.85
N PRO A 10 50.64 -29.19 30.09
CA PRO A 10 49.63 -29.61 29.13
C PRO A 10 49.61 -28.70 27.89
N PRO A 11 49.22 -29.20 26.70
CA PRO A 11 49.11 -28.39 25.50
C PRO A 11 47.99 -27.35 25.60
N ARG A 12 48.22 -26.17 25.02
CA ARG A 12 47.24 -25.08 24.92
C ARG A 12 46.05 -25.51 24.06
N ALA A 13 44.85 -25.45 24.61
CA ALA A 13 43.61 -25.60 23.86
C ALA A 13 43.49 -24.49 22.81
N ARG A 14 43.10 -24.86 21.58
CA ARG A 14 42.73 -23.90 20.53
C ARG A 14 41.42 -23.20 20.92
N PRO A 15 41.28 -21.87 20.72
CA PRO A 15 39.99 -21.22 20.87
C PRO A 15 39.02 -21.74 19.78
N PRO A 16 37.71 -21.83 20.07
CA PRO A 16 36.70 -22.20 19.08
C PRO A 16 36.65 -21.17 17.95
N PRO A 17 36.27 -21.57 16.72
CA PRO A 17 36.13 -20.65 15.61
C PRO A 17 35.07 -19.60 15.95
N HIS A 18 35.38 -18.34 15.63
CA HIS A 18 34.44 -17.23 15.68
C HIS A 18 33.21 -17.58 14.84
N GLY A 19 32.16 -18.06 15.52
CA GLY A 19 30.83 -18.17 14.94
C GLY A 19 30.41 -16.78 14.50
N GLY A 20 30.27 -16.61 13.19
CA GLY A 20 29.62 -15.44 12.62
C GLY A 20 28.29 -15.25 13.32
N ARG A 21 28.16 -14.15 14.07
CA ARG A 21 26.85 -13.62 14.39
C ARG A 21 26.35 -12.99 13.11
N GLU A 22 25.80 -13.84 12.24
CA GLU A 22 24.77 -13.36 11.34
C GLU A 22 23.64 -12.90 12.26
N ASP A 23 23.57 -11.60 12.50
CA ASP A 23 22.40 -10.93 13.05
C ASP A 23 21.29 -11.07 12.01
N GLY A 24 20.74 -12.29 11.95
CA GLY A 24 19.49 -12.61 11.29
C GLY A 24 18.38 -11.95 12.06
N ARG A 25 18.24 -10.62 11.90
CA ARG A 25 16.95 -9.97 12.03
C ARG A 25 16.06 -10.57 10.95
N ARG A 26 15.48 -11.73 11.23
CA ARG A 26 14.25 -12.17 10.60
C ARG A 26 13.23 -11.09 10.92
N MET A 27 13.11 -10.12 10.02
CA MET A 27 11.88 -9.35 9.88
C MET A 27 10.80 -10.42 9.73
N ALA A 28 10.01 -10.65 10.79
CA ALA A 28 8.77 -11.38 10.66
C ALA A 28 8.08 -10.75 9.45
N ARG A 29 7.87 -11.52 8.38
CA ARG A 29 7.09 -11.03 7.25
C ARG A 29 5.78 -10.57 7.88
N LEU A 30 5.51 -9.27 7.87
CA LEU A 30 4.20 -8.76 8.20
C LEU A 30 3.29 -9.34 7.12
N THR A 31 2.68 -10.49 7.41
CA THR A 31 1.71 -11.14 6.54
C THR A 31 0.41 -10.38 6.70
N GLY A 32 0.36 -9.21 6.08
CA GLY A 32 -0.91 -8.55 5.87
C GLY A 32 -1.79 -9.37 4.93
N SER A 33 -3.10 -9.16 5.00
CA SER A 33 -4.05 -9.68 4.03
C SER A 33 -3.60 -9.28 2.63
N ALA A 34 -3.59 -10.24 1.71
CA ALA A 34 -3.25 -9.97 0.32
C ALA A 34 -4.23 -8.93 -0.28
N PRO A 35 -3.74 -8.01 -1.13
CA PRO A 35 -4.60 -7.12 -1.89
C PRO A 35 -5.50 -7.95 -2.81
N HIS A 36 -6.78 -7.62 -2.86
CA HIS A 36 -7.75 -8.28 -3.73
C HIS A 36 -8.13 -7.36 -4.87
N TYR A 37 -7.84 -7.76 -6.10
CA TYR A 37 -8.29 -7.03 -7.28
C TYR A 37 -9.77 -7.29 -7.55
N THR A 38 -10.56 -6.23 -7.75
CA THR A 38 -11.97 -6.34 -8.13
C THR A 38 -12.45 -5.08 -8.86
N LEU A 39 -13.62 -5.15 -9.50
CA LEU A 39 -14.30 -4.00 -10.11
C LEU A 39 -15.44 -3.55 -9.18
N LEU A 40 -15.31 -2.37 -8.58
CA LEU A 40 -16.34 -1.81 -7.70
C LEU A 40 -17.24 -0.83 -8.46
N PRO A 41 -18.56 -0.83 -8.21
CA PRO A 41 -19.45 0.23 -8.67
C PRO A 41 -18.95 1.60 -8.22
N VAL A 42 -18.97 2.55 -9.14
CA VAL A 42 -18.51 3.93 -8.89
C VAL A 42 -19.18 4.56 -7.67
N GLY A 43 -20.48 4.31 -7.47
CA GLY A 43 -21.27 4.89 -6.37
C GLY A 43 -20.99 4.29 -5.00
N ARG A 44 -20.14 3.26 -4.90
CA ARG A 44 -19.73 2.65 -3.63
C ARG A 44 -18.45 3.25 -3.06
N LEU A 45 -17.65 3.93 -3.88
CA LEU A 45 -16.36 4.45 -3.47
C LEU A 45 -16.48 5.83 -2.80
N THR A 46 -15.80 5.99 -1.67
CA THR A 46 -15.83 7.22 -0.88
C THR A 46 -14.48 7.95 -0.97
N PRO A 47 -14.37 9.10 -1.64
CA PRO A 47 -13.15 9.90 -1.64
C PRO A 47 -12.97 10.64 -0.31
N HIS A 48 -11.77 10.56 0.27
CA HIS A 48 -11.40 11.34 1.48
C HIS A 48 -10.56 12.60 1.19
N GLU A 49 -10.15 12.82 -0.07
CA GLU A 49 -9.39 14.00 -0.48
C GLU A 49 -10.08 14.73 -1.64
N GLU A 50 -9.86 16.03 -1.70
CA GLU A 50 -10.10 16.84 -2.89
C GLU A 50 -9.14 16.49 -4.03
N VAL A 51 -9.55 16.81 -5.25
CA VAL A 51 -8.75 16.66 -6.45
C VAL A 51 -8.49 18.00 -7.11
N ASP A 52 -7.45 18.03 -7.95
CA ASP A 52 -7.16 19.16 -8.82
C ASP A 52 -7.81 18.85 -10.17
N GLU A 53 -8.80 19.65 -10.56
CA GLU A 53 -9.58 19.43 -11.78
C GLU A 53 -8.72 19.48 -13.06
N THR A 54 -7.61 20.25 -13.06
CA THR A 54 -6.69 20.29 -14.20
C THR A 54 -5.96 18.95 -14.34
N ASP A 55 -5.52 18.37 -13.23
CA ASP A 55 -4.90 17.06 -13.18
C ASP A 55 -5.90 15.94 -13.54
N VAL A 56 -7.16 16.05 -13.09
CA VAL A 56 -8.25 15.15 -13.51
C VAL A 56 -8.43 15.22 -15.02
N ASP A 57 -8.65 16.41 -15.59
CA ASP A 57 -8.86 16.58 -17.03
C ASP A 57 -7.69 16.07 -17.87
N ARG A 58 -6.46 16.33 -17.44
CA ARG A 58 -5.26 15.80 -18.08
C ARG A 58 -5.24 14.28 -18.05
N LEU A 59 -5.61 13.69 -16.92
CA LEU A 59 -5.67 12.23 -16.77
C LEU A 59 -6.82 11.61 -17.57
N THR A 60 -8.00 12.21 -17.59
CA THR A 60 -9.15 11.84 -18.42
C THR A 60 -8.75 11.74 -19.89
N LYS A 61 -8.07 12.76 -20.42
CA LYS A 61 -7.59 12.78 -21.82
C LYS A 61 -6.59 11.65 -22.10
N ARG A 62 -5.65 11.40 -21.18
CA ARG A 62 -4.66 10.32 -21.31
C ARG A 62 -5.32 8.95 -21.31
N ILE A 63 -6.14 8.65 -20.30
CA ILE A 63 -6.84 7.37 -20.19
C ILE A 63 -7.70 7.14 -21.45
N ARG A 64 -8.41 8.18 -21.92
CA ARG A 64 -9.18 8.09 -23.17
C ARG A 64 -8.35 7.76 -24.41
N ALA A 65 -7.16 8.36 -24.53
CA ALA A 65 -6.25 8.11 -25.64
C ALA A 65 -5.63 6.70 -25.58
N ASP A 66 -5.28 6.25 -24.37
CA ASP A 66 -4.71 4.92 -24.12
C ASP A 66 -5.76 3.80 -24.26
N GLY A 67 -7.04 4.12 -24.06
CA GLY A 67 -8.15 3.17 -24.10
C GLY A 67 -8.28 2.28 -22.86
N ALA A 68 -7.36 2.41 -21.90
CA ALA A 68 -7.33 1.60 -20.69
C ALA A 68 -6.80 2.39 -19.49
N VAL A 69 -7.12 1.91 -18.28
CA VAL A 69 -6.46 2.33 -17.05
C VAL A 69 -5.52 1.23 -16.58
N HIS A 70 -4.27 1.57 -16.28
CA HIS A 70 -3.22 0.58 -15.98
C HIS A 70 -2.96 0.38 -14.48
N GLU A 71 -3.37 1.33 -13.67
CA GLU A 71 -3.15 1.31 -12.23
C GLU A 71 -4.52 1.32 -11.54
N PRO A 72 -4.92 0.23 -10.86
CA PRO A 72 -6.14 0.19 -10.06
C PRO A 72 -6.11 1.18 -8.89
N VAL A 73 -7.28 1.68 -8.52
CA VAL A 73 -7.47 2.55 -7.34
C VAL A 73 -7.26 1.71 -6.08
N LEU A 74 -6.50 2.21 -5.10
CA LEU A 74 -6.35 1.53 -3.81
C LEU A 74 -7.52 1.91 -2.91
N VAL A 75 -8.17 0.91 -2.30
CA VAL A 75 -9.41 1.10 -1.55
C VAL A 75 -9.37 0.29 -0.25
N ASP A 76 -9.88 0.86 0.84
CA ASP A 76 -10.15 0.11 2.05
C ASP A 76 -11.33 -0.86 1.83
N ARG A 77 -11.11 -2.15 2.07
CA ARG A 77 -12.11 -3.19 1.82
C ARG A 77 -13.36 -3.04 2.70
N ALA A 78 -13.21 -2.55 3.93
CA ALA A 78 -14.31 -2.49 4.89
C ALA A 78 -15.24 -1.30 4.62
N THR A 79 -14.67 -0.14 4.29
CA THR A 79 -15.40 1.13 4.17
C THR A 79 -15.55 1.64 2.74
N GLU A 80 -14.83 1.04 1.78
CA GLU A 80 -14.76 1.49 0.39
C GLU A 80 -14.22 2.92 0.23
N VAL A 81 -13.49 3.42 1.24
CA VAL A 81 -12.75 4.67 1.19
C VAL A 81 -11.56 4.51 0.24
N ILE A 82 -11.42 5.46 -0.70
CA ILE A 82 -10.32 5.51 -1.64
C ILE A 82 -9.06 5.91 -0.88
N LEU A 83 -8.03 5.07 -0.85
CA LEU A 83 -6.77 5.35 -0.18
C LEU A 83 -5.76 6.03 -1.12
N ASP A 84 -5.75 5.64 -2.39
CA ASP A 84 -4.90 6.24 -3.42
C ASP A 84 -5.59 6.17 -4.79
N GLY A 85 -5.42 7.24 -5.58
CA GLY A 85 -5.96 7.30 -6.95
C GLY A 85 -7.24 8.14 -7.11
N HIS A 86 -7.46 9.17 -6.30
CA HIS A 86 -8.62 10.07 -6.40
C HIS A 86 -8.77 10.68 -7.79
N HIS A 87 -7.70 11.22 -8.38
CA HIS A 87 -7.77 11.75 -9.75
C HIS A 87 -8.14 10.66 -10.76
N ARG A 88 -7.65 9.42 -10.60
CA ARG A 88 -7.99 8.27 -11.47
C ARG A 88 -9.47 7.92 -11.34
N PHE A 89 -9.98 7.88 -10.11
CA PHE A 89 -11.40 7.69 -9.85
C PHE A 89 -12.24 8.76 -10.56
N HIS A 90 -11.97 10.04 -10.32
CA HIS A 90 -12.71 11.15 -10.94
C HIS A 90 -12.58 11.16 -12.47
N ALA A 91 -11.40 10.84 -13.02
CA ALA A 91 -11.21 10.73 -14.47
C ALA A 91 -12.07 9.62 -15.08
N LEU A 92 -12.14 8.44 -14.43
CA LEU A 92 -13.00 7.35 -14.87
C LEU A 92 -14.48 7.71 -14.77
N GLN A 93 -14.89 8.48 -13.75
CA GLN A 93 -16.25 9.03 -13.67
C GLN A 93 -16.57 9.93 -14.88
N GLN A 94 -15.67 10.88 -15.20
CA GLN A 94 -15.85 11.78 -16.35
C GLN A 94 -15.92 11.02 -17.69
N LEU A 95 -15.27 9.85 -17.79
CA LEU A 95 -15.31 8.98 -18.98
C LEU A 95 -16.59 8.11 -19.09
N GLY A 96 -17.50 8.25 -18.14
CA GLY A 96 -18.76 7.50 -18.09
C GLY A 96 -18.60 6.06 -17.61
N CYS A 97 -17.50 5.73 -16.91
CA CYS A 97 -17.33 4.41 -16.32
C CYS A 97 -18.29 4.22 -15.14
N ARG A 98 -18.99 3.08 -15.12
CA ARG A 98 -19.88 2.68 -14.02
C ARG A 98 -19.16 1.83 -12.98
N ARG A 99 -18.03 1.22 -13.35
CA ARG A 99 -17.17 0.40 -12.48
C ARG A 99 -15.75 0.95 -12.47
N ILE A 100 -15.04 0.73 -11.37
CA ILE A 100 -13.68 1.19 -11.13
C ILE A 100 -12.82 -0.04 -10.78
N PRO A 101 -11.66 -0.24 -11.43
CA PRO A 101 -10.74 -1.29 -11.03
C PRO A 101 -10.04 -0.88 -9.73
N CYS A 102 -10.11 -1.76 -8.74
CA CYS A 102 -9.64 -1.49 -7.39
C CYS A 102 -8.76 -2.62 -6.86
N TYR A 103 -7.76 -2.25 -6.07
CA TYR A 103 -7.17 -3.15 -5.08
C TYR A 103 -7.80 -2.88 -3.72
N CYS A 104 -8.52 -3.87 -3.21
CA CYS A 104 -9.14 -3.82 -1.89
C CYS A 104 -8.19 -4.42 -0.85
N VAL A 105 -7.83 -3.63 0.15
CA VAL A 105 -6.89 -3.98 1.22
C VAL A 105 -7.53 -3.77 2.58
N ASP A 106 -7.01 -4.41 3.62
CA ASP A 106 -7.38 -4.06 4.99
C ASP A 106 -6.58 -2.82 5.39
N TYR A 107 -7.24 -1.64 5.44
CA TYR A 107 -6.54 -0.40 5.67
C TYR A 107 -5.88 -0.32 7.05
N LEU A 108 -6.48 -0.94 8.06
CA LEU A 108 -6.00 -0.85 9.43
C LEU A 108 -4.74 -1.67 9.67
N GLU A 109 -4.39 -2.59 8.78
CA GLU A 109 -3.17 -3.37 8.89
C GLU A 109 -1.90 -2.49 8.89
N PRO A 110 -0.88 -2.88 9.69
CA PRO A 110 0.40 -2.14 9.76
C PRO A 110 1.20 -2.21 8.45
N THR A 111 0.80 -3.07 7.51
CA THR A 111 1.36 -3.16 6.16
C THR A 111 1.02 -1.96 5.28
N ILE A 112 0.11 -1.10 5.72
CA ILE A 112 -0.22 0.17 5.07
C ILE A 112 0.17 1.30 6.02
N ILE A 113 1.03 2.18 5.55
CA ILE A 113 1.50 3.35 6.28
C ILE A 113 0.84 4.57 5.65
N VAL A 114 0.33 5.48 6.48
CA VAL A 114 -0.21 6.76 6.02
C VAL A 114 0.52 7.90 6.74
N GLU A 115 1.02 8.83 5.95
CA GLU A 115 1.81 9.97 6.40
C GLU A 115 1.32 11.24 5.69
N THR A 116 1.62 12.42 6.23
CA THR A 116 1.44 13.66 5.47
C THR A 116 2.50 13.82 4.37
N TRP A 117 2.18 14.55 3.31
CA TRP A 117 3.13 14.78 2.21
C TRP A 117 4.32 15.69 2.59
N ASP A 118 4.08 16.67 3.45
CA ASP A 118 5.01 17.77 3.77
C ASP A 118 6.07 17.37 4.82
N SER A 119 5.62 16.83 5.94
CA SER A 119 6.39 16.59 7.15
C SER A 119 6.58 15.10 7.45
N ARG A 120 5.89 14.23 6.72
CA ARG A 120 5.82 12.77 6.98
C ARG A 120 5.28 12.45 8.37
N ALA A 121 4.45 13.33 8.92
CA ALA A 121 3.75 13.06 10.17
C ALA A 121 2.77 11.90 9.95
N LEU A 122 2.70 10.96 10.90
CA LEU A 122 1.75 9.86 10.82
C LEU A 122 0.32 10.40 10.94
N ILE A 123 -0.57 9.88 10.10
CA ILE A 123 -2.00 10.18 10.15
C ILE A 123 -2.72 9.05 10.89
N ASP A 124 -3.65 9.41 11.76
CA ASP A 124 -4.54 8.42 12.38
C ASP A 124 -5.53 7.89 11.34
N LYS A 125 -5.40 6.59 11.04
CA LYS A 125 -6.26 5.89 10.07
C LYS A 125 -7.73 5.90 10.47
N HIS A 126 -8.02 5.78 11.76
CA HIS A 126 -9.41 5.75 12.25
C HIS A 126 -10.07 7.10 12.05
N GLU A 127 -9.35 8.18 12.35
CA GLU A 127 -9.84 9.54 12.15
C GLU A 127 -10.03 9.86 10.66
N LEU A 128 -9.09 9.44 9.81
CA LEU A 128 -9.21 9.59 8.36
C LEU A 128 -10.46 8.89 7.83
N LEU A 129 -10.69 7.63 8.23
CA LEU A 129 -11.90 6.89 7.84
C LEU A 129 -13.16 7.59 8.36
N ARG A 130 -13.16 8.06 9.62
CA ARG A 130 -14.30 8.76 10.22
C ARG A 130 -14.67 10.00 9.41
N GLN A 131 -13.70 10.84 9.06
CA GLN A 131 -13.93 12.06 8.27
C GLN A 131 -14.44 11.72 6.86
N ALA A 132 -13.79 10.77 6.19
CA ALA A 132 -14.19 10.31 4.86
C ALA A 132 -15.66 9.85 4.83
N LEU A 133 -16.05 9.02 5.81
CA LEU A 133 -17.41 8.49 5.93
C LEU A 133 -18.44 9.55 6.36
N ALA A 134 -18.01 10.63 7.01
CA ALA A 134 -18.84 11.80 7.28
C ALA A 134 -19.04 12.69 6.03
N GLY A 135 -18.40 12.38 4.91
CA GLY A 135 -18.42 13.18 3.69
C GLY A 135 -17.48 14.39 3.73
N GLU A 136 -16.65 14.50 4.77
CA GLU A 136 -15.59 15.50 4.86
C GLU A 136 -14.41 15.08 4.00
N ARG A 137 -13.73 16.06 3.40
CA ARG A 137 -12.56 15.83 2.57
C ARG A 137 -11.40 16.68 3.05
N TYR A 138 -10.23 16.06 3.09
CA TYR A 138 -9.00 16.79 3.26
C TYR A 138 -8.64 17.56 1.97
N PRO A 139 -7.87 18.66 2.08
CA PRO A 139 -7.25 19.27 0.92
C PRO A 139 -6.43 18.26 0.11
N ILE A 140 -6.26 18.53 -1.17
CA ILE A 140 -5.44 17.71 -2.07
C ILE A 140 -4.04 17.43 -1.49
N LYS A 141 -3.55 16.19 -1.62
CA LYS A 141 -2.21 15.77 -1.17
C LYS A 141 -2.02 15.99 0.32
N THR A 142 -3.03 15.64 1.12
CA THR A 142 -2.89 15.64 2.58
C THR A 142 -2.28 14.34 3.07
N SER A 143 -2.74 13.22 2.55
CA SER A 143 -2.35 11.86 2.95
C SER A 143 -1.56 11.17 1.84
N ARG A 144 -0.52 10.47 2.27
CA ARG A 144 0.36 9.68 1.42
C ARG A 144 0.38 8.26 1.96
N HIS A 145 -0.28 7.37 1.22
CA HIS A 145 -0.31 5.95 1.56
C HIS A 145 0.89 5.23 0.95
N ARG A 146 1.50 4.34 1.74
CA ARG A 146 2.58 3.45 1.33
C ARG A 146 2.25 2.03 1.75
N THR A 147 2.32 1.10 0.80
CA THR A 147 2.17 -0.32 1.07
C THR A 147 3.54 -0.96 1.31
N LEU A 148 3.60 -1.94 2.20
CA LEU A 148 4.77 -2.82 2.40
C LEU A 148 4.74 -4.06 1.49
N PHE A 149 3.87 -4.04 0.49
CA PHE A 149 3.67 -5.08 -0.51
C PHE A 149 3.43 -4.43 -1.87
N ASP A 150 3.64 -5.21 -2.93
CA ASP A 150 3.48 -4.74 -4.29
C ASP A 150 2.00 -4.74 -4.72
N LEU A 151 1.64 -3.70 -5.48
CA LEU A 151 0.38 -3.60 -6.19
C LEU A 151 0.69 -3.70 -7.69
N PRO A 152 0.60 -4.88 -8.31
CA PRO A 152 0.99 -5.03 -9.70
C PRO A 152 0.06 -4.22 -10.60
N ARG A 153 0.61 -3.68 -11.69
CA ARG A 153 -0.18 -3.02 -12.72
C ARG A 153 -1.20 -3.98 -13.29
N GLN A 154 -2.43 -3.51 -13.47
CA GLN A 154 -3.53 -4.28 -14.04
C GLN A 154 -4.24 -3.43 -15.09
N SER A 155 -3.89 -3.66 -16.35
CA SER A 155 -4.48 -2.95 -17.48
C SER A 155 -5.93 -3.36 -17.67
N THR A 156 -6.84 -2.40 -17.52
CA THR A 156 -8.29 -2.61 -17.61
C THR A 156 -8.85 -1.70 -18.70
N PRO A 157 -9.36 -2.25 -19.81
CA PRO A 157 -9.92 -1.44 -20.90
C PRO A 157 -11.15 -0.65 -20.44
N ILE A 158 -11.29 0.60 -20.91
CA ILE A 158 -12.40 1.48 -20.52
C ILE A 158 -13.76 0.87 -20.90
N GLU A 159 -13.85 0.16 -22.02
CA GLU A 159 -15.12 -0.47 -22.43
C GLU A 159 -15.66 -1.44 -21.37
N THR A 160 -14.78 -2.18 -20.68
CA THR A 160 -15.18 -3.13 -19.62
C THR A 160 -15.74 -2.43 -18.38
N LEU A 161 -15.40 -1.15 -18.20
CA LEU A 161 -15.75 -0.34 -17.04
C LEU A 161 -17.06 0.44 -17.23
N ARG A 162 -17.51 0.62 -18.46
CA ARG A 162 -18.78 1.31 -18.79
C ARG A 162 -20.01 0.49 -18.40
N GLY A 163 -19.83 -0.81 -18.22
CA GLY A 163 -20.89 -1.76 -17.91
C GLY A 163 -21.72 -2.07 -19.15
N GLU A 164 -21.78 -3.34 -19.54
CA GLU A 164 -22.98 -3.86 -20.17
C GLU A 164 -23.94 -4.24 -19.04
N ASP A 165 -25.21 -3.86 -19.19
CA ASP A 165 -26.26 -4.29 -18.26
C ASP A 165 -26.26 -5.82 -18.25
N ALA A 166 -25.99 -6.40 -17.08
CA ALA A 166 -26.19 -7.82 -16.80
C ALA A 166 -27.54 -8.01 -16.13
#